data_AF-A0A2Z6P795-F1
#
_entry.id   AF-A0A2Z6P795-F1
#
_cell.length_a   1.000
_cell.length_b   1.000
_cell.length_c   1.000
_cell.angle_alpha   90.00
_cell.angle_beta   90.00
_cell.angle_gamma   90.00
#
_symmetry.space_group_name_H-M   'P 1'
#
loop_
_entity.id
_entity.type
_entity.pdbx_description
1 polymer ?
#
loop_
_entity_poly.entity_id
_entity_poly.type
_entity_poly.pdbx_seq_one_letter_code
_entity_poly.pdbx_strand_id
1 'polypeptide(L)'
;MASTEGLVPITRAFLSSYYDKHPFTPLSPDVSILSSQLRTMATDLLTNHPPTHHEESTLKNEANSQPPHKIDENMWKNREYIEETIFLLERSNWPEGLKQQSTPDNVEFSILLGKLQDKLRHTLKSLESFQIKNAEHVFNTVMTYLPQDFRGTLLRQQRERSERNKQAEVDALVNSGGSIRDRYALLWKQQMDRRRQLAQLGSATGVYKTLVKYLVGVPELDFNVPNVMELA
;
A
#
# COMPACT_ATOMS: atom_id res chain seq x y z
N MET A 1 22.90 -11.02 33.10
CA MET A 1 21.83 -10.91 32.08
C MET A 1 20.96 -9.72 32.47
N ALA A 2 20.31 -9.03 31.53
CA ALA A 2 19.28 -8.06 31.90
C ALA A 2 18.04 -8.82 32.38
N SER A 3 17.46 -8.46 33.53
CA SER A 3 16.24 -9.12 33.99
C SER A 3 15.05 -8.69 33.12
N THR A 4 14.19 -9.65 32.79
CA THR A 4 12.91 -9.43 32.12
C THR A 4 11.73 -9.37 33.10
N GLU A 5 12.01 -9.41 34.41
CA GLU A 5 10.99 -9.23 35.45
C GLU A 5 10.25 -7.89 35.26
N GLY A 6 8.91 -7.94 35.27
CA GLY A 6 8.05 -6.78 35.03
C GLY A 6 7.80 -6.43 33.55
N LEU A 7 8.51 -7.03 32.59
CA LEU A 7 8.21 -6.85 31.16
C LEU A 7 7.02 -7.72 30.73
N VAL A 8 5.83 -7.12 30.69
CA VAL A 8 4.63 -7.75 30.13
C VAL A 8 4.79 -7.86 28.60
N PRO A 9 4.62 -9.05 27.98
CA PRO A 9 4.68 -9.17 26.54
C PRO A 9 3.52 -8.42 25.88
N ILE A 10 3.82 -7.67 24.82
CA ILE A 10 2.81 -7.01 23.98
C ILE A 10 2.07 -8.11 23.20
N THR A 11 0.87 -8.45 23.66
CA THR A 11 0.01 -9.45 23.00
C THR A 11 -0.94 -8.78 22.00
N ARG A 12 -1.43 -9.55 21.02
CA ARG A 12 -2.48 -9.10 20.10
C ARG A 12 -3.74 -8.61 20.85
N ALA A 13 -4.08 -9.22 21.98
CA ALA A 13 -5.19 -8.78 22.82
C ALA A 13 -4.92 -7.44 23.51
N PHE A 14 -3.70 -7.23 24.02
CA PHE A 14 -3.28 -5.94 24.58
C PHE A 14 -3.35 -4.83 23.53
N LEU A 15 -2.83 -5.06 22.31
CA LEU A 15 -2.93 -4.11 21.21
C LEU A 15 -4.39 -3.85 20.79
N SER A 16 -5.25 -4.87 20.73
CA SER A 16 -6.69 -4.67 20.48
C SER A 16 -7.31 -3.72 21.51
N SER A 17 -7.03 -3.94 22.80
CA SER A 17 -7.53 -3.10 23.91
C SER A 17 -7.00 -1.65 23.93
N TYR A 18 -6.04 -1.33 23.06
CA TYR A 18 -5.68 0.05 22.74
C TYR A 18 -6.61 0.64 21.67
N TYR A 19 -6.82 -0.08 20.56
CA TYR A 19 -7.71 0.35 19.48
C TYR A 19 -9.19 0.40 19.88
N ASP A 20 -9.64 -0.43 20.83
CA ASP A 20 -11.00 -0.39 21.38
C ASP A 20 -11.35 0.97 22.02
N LYS A 21 -10.33 1.77 22.41
CA LYS A 21 -10.47 3.14 22.95
C LYS A 21 -10.49 4.22 21.87
N HIS A 22 -10.23 3.84 20.61
CA HIS A 22 -10.13 4.71 19.45
C HIS A 22 -11.07 4.23 18.33
N PRO A 23 -12.40 4.16 18.58
CA PRO A 23 -13.36 3.71 17.60
C PRO A 23 -13.36 4.63 16.37
N PHE A 24 -13.26 4.04 15.19
CA PHE A 24 -13.39 4.74 13.92
C PHE A 24 -14.87 4.98 13.59
N THR A 25 -15.19 6.15 13.02
CA THR A 25 -16.50 6.40 12.43
C THR A 25 -16.78 5.34 11.35
N PRO A 26 -17.94 4.65 11.38
CA PRO A 26 -18.28 3.68 10.34
C PRO A 26 -18.41 4.38 8.98
N LEU A 27 -18.16 3.62 7.91
CA LEU A 27 -18.39 4.08 6.54
C LEU A 27 -19.89 4.39 6.32
N SER A 28 -20.20 5.34 5.44
CA SER A 28 -21.60 5.63 5.10
C SER A 28 -22.30 4.37 4.57
N PRO A 29 -23.58 4.11 4.93
CA PRO A 29 -24.39 3.06 4.31
C PRO A 29 -24.39 3.12 2.78
N ASP A 30 -24.26 4.32 2.21
CA ASP A 30 -24.13 4.56 0.77
C ASP A 30 -22.99 3.76 0.14
N VAL A 31 -21.89 3.52 0.86
CA VAL A 31 -20.74 2.77 0.34
C VAL A 31 -21.15 1.33 0.00
N SER A 32 -21.97 0.71 0.83
CA SER A 32 -22.51 -0.64 0.58
C SER A 32 -23.51 -0.65 -0.58
N ILE A 33 -24.34 0.39 -0.70
CA ILE A 33 -25.36 0.53 -1.75
C ILE A 33 -24.69 0.78 -3.11
N LEU A 34 -23.74 1.72 -3.19
CA LEU A 34 -22.97 2.00 -4.39
C LEU A 34 -22.11 0.80 -4.80
N SER A 35 -21.53 0.08 -3.82
CA SER A 35 -20.75 -1.14 -4.09
C SER A 35 -21.61 -2.29 -4.62
N SER A 36 -22.89 -2.41 -4.23
CA SER A 36 -23.79 -3.42 -4.81
C SER A 36 -24.25 -3.00 -6.21
N GLN A 37 -24.61 -1.73 -6.42
CA GLN A 37 -24.97 -1.18 -7.73
C GLN A 37 -23.83 -1.34 -8.76
N LEU A 38 -22.59 -1.01 -8.39
CA LEU A 38 -21.41 -1.19 -9.24
C LEU A 38 -21.18 -2.67 -9.59
N ARG A 39 -21.38 -3.59 -8.64
CA ARG A 39 -21.28 -5.04 -8.90
C ARG A 39 -22.39 -5.55 -9.82
N THR A 40 -23.62 -5.08 -9.66
CA THR A 40 -24.72 -5.43 -10.58
C THR A 40 -24.40 -4.97 -12.01
N MET A 41 -24.08 -3.68 -12.19
CA MET A 41 -23.72 -3.14 -13.51
C MET A 41 -22.51 -3.87 -14.14
N ALA A 42 -21.49 -4.20 -13.36
CA ALA A 42 -20.35 -4.98 -13.84
C ALA A 42 -20.74 -6.41 -14.24
N THR A 43 -21.62 -7.08 -13.47
CA THR A 43 -22.13 -8.42 -13.82
C THR A 43 -23.01 -8.39 -15.07
N ASP A 44 -23.87 -7.39 -15.23
CA ASP A 44 -24.71 -7.22 -16.42
C ASP A 44 -23.85 -6.97 -17.67
N LEU A 45 -22.84 -6.11 -17.56
CA LEU A 45 -21.86 -5.88 -18.62
C LEU A 45 -21.11 -7.16 -18.98
N LEU A 46 -20.57 -7.89 -18.00
CA LEU A 46 -19.83 -9.15 -18.20
C LEU A 46 -20.70 -10.32 -18.69
N THR A 47 -22.03 -10.23 -18.57
CA THR A 47 -22.97 -11.22 -19.09
C THR A 47 -23.26 -10.98 -20.57
N ASN A 48 -23.35 -9.72 -21.00
CA ASN A 48 -23.53 -9.34 -22.40
C ASN A 48 -22.21 -9.34 -23.19
N HIS A 49 -21.10 -9.03 -22.52
CA HIS A 49 -19.75 -8.92 -23.08
C HIS A 49 -18.77 -9.73 -22.20
N PRO A 50 -18.68 -11.06 -22.40
CA PRO A 50 -17.74 -11.88 -21.65
C PRO A 50 -16.29 -11.48 -21.97
N PRO A 51 -15.35 -11.58 -21.01
CA PRO A 51 -13.96 -11.24 -21.24
C PRO A 51 -13.36 -12.15 -22.32
N THR A 52 -12.71 -11.53 -23.29
CA THR A 52 -12.10 -12.18 -24.46
C THR A 52 -10.58 -12.34 -24.30
N HIS A 53 -9.95 -11.46 -23.52
CA HIS A 53 -8.52 -11.47 -23.24
C HIS A 53 -8.20 -12.01 -21.84
N HIS A 54 -6.96 -12.50 -21.68
CA HIS A 54 -6.45 -13.03 -20.42
C HIS A 54 -6.36 -11.95 -19.32
N GLU A 55 -6.05 -10.71 -19.70
CA GLU A 55 -5.96 -9.56 -18.79
C GLU A 55 -7.34 -9.19 -18.22
N GLU A 56 -8.38 -9.13 -19.06
CA GLU A 56 -9.77 -8.92 -18.64
C GLU A 56 -10.26 -10.03 -17.69
N SER A 57 -9.88 -11.28 -17.98
CA SER A 57 -10.16 -12.44 -17.14
C SER A 57 -9.43 -12.35 -15.79
N THR A 58 -8.21 -11.83 -15.77
CA THR A 58 -7.40 -11.62 -14.56
C THR A 58 -7.99 -10.50 -13.70
N LEU A 59 -8.33 -9.36 -14.30
CA LEU A 59 -9.05 -8.25 -13.66
C LEU A 59 -10.38 -8.70 -13.04
N LYS A 60 -11.16 -9.53 -13.76
CA LYS A 60 -12.41 -10.13 -13.23
C LYS A 60 -12.15 -10.99 -12.00
N ASN A 61 -11.11 -11.83 -11.99
CA ASN A 61 -10.77 -12.67 -10.84
C ASN A 61 -10.24 -11.85 -9.65
N GLU A 62 -9.44 -10.82 -9.92
CA GLU A 62 -8.90 -9.89 -8.94
C GLU A 62 -10.01 -9.06 -8.27
N ALA A 63 -10.97 -8.54 -9.03
CA ALA A 63 -12.14 -7.81 -8.52
C ALA A 63 -13.11 -8.67 -7.69
N ASN A 64 -13.07 -10.00 -7.85
CA ASN A 64 -13.86 -10.96 -7.05
C ASN A 64 -13.05 -11.59 -5.90
N SER A 65 -11.76 -11.27 -5.76
CA SER A 65 -10.92 -11.76 -4.66
C SER A 65 -11.24 -11.05 -3.34
N GLN A 66 -10.93 -11.69 -2.21
CA GLN A 66 -11.09 -11.04 -0.91
C GLN A 66 -10.07 -9.89 -0.74
N PRO A 67 -10.46 -8.73 -0.19
CA PRO A 67 -9.52 -7.63 0.06
C PRO A 67 -8.36 -8.05 0.97
N PRO A 68 -7.11 -7.60 0.72
CA PRO A 68 -5.98 -7.96 1.55
C PRO A 68 -6.17 -7.53 3.02
N HIS A 69 -6.02 -8.47 3.95
CA HIS A 69 -6.13 -8.23 5.39
C HIS A 69 -4.94 -7.42 5.97
N LYS A 70 -3.77 -7.44 5.32
CA LYS A 70 -2.60 -6.68 5.79
C LYS A 70 -2.71 -5.23 5.33
N ILE A 71 -2.60 -4.27 6.27
CA ILE A 71 -2.74 -2.84 5.96
C ILE A 71 -1.74 -2.34 4.89
N ASP A 72 -0.48 -2.80 4.93
CA ASP A 72 0.51 -2.48 3.88
C ASP A 72 0.02 -2.92 2.49
N GLU A 73 -0.46 -4.16 2.39
CA GLU A 73 -0.89 -4.83 1.16
C GLU A 73 -2.14 -4.17 0.58
N ASN A 74 -3.09 -3.84 1.46
CA ASN A 74 -4.30 -3.09 1.13
C ASN A 74 -3.95 -1.68 0.62
N MET A 75 -3.04 -0.96 1.28
CA MET A 75 -2.60 0.37 0.85
C MET A 75 -1.88 0.35 -0.50
N TRP A 76 -1.04 -0.66 -0.76
CA TRP A 76 -0.39 -0.82 -2.07
C TRP A 76 -1.41 -1.14 -3.18
N LYS A 77 -2.31 -2.12 -2.97
CA LYS A 77 -3.35 -2.46 -3.94
C LYS A 77 -4.35 -1.33 -4.21
N ASN A 78 -4.73 -0.56 -3.18
CA ASN A 78 -5.58 0.63 -3.37
C ASN A 78 -4.91 1.67 -4.26
N ARG A 79 -3.60 1.92 -4.08
CA ARG A 79 -2.86 2.85 -4.96
C ARG A 79 -2.72 2.31 -6.38
N GLU A 80 -2.45 1.02 -6.54
CA GLU A 80 -2.40 0.33 -7.84
C GLU A 80 -3.71 0.52 -8.61
N TYR A 81 -4.86 0.13 -8.04
CA TYR A 81 -6.16 0.27 -8.68
C TYR A 81 -6.54 1.73 -8.97
N ILE A 82 -6.17 2.67 -8.08
CA ILE A 82 -6.41 4.10 -8.31
C ILE A 82 -5.58 4.61 -9.50
N GLU A 83 -4.30 4.21 -9.63
CA GLU A 83 -3.48 4.58 -10.80
C GLU A 83 -3.92 3.89 -12.10
N GLU A 84 -4.30 2.61 -12.06
CA GLU A 84 -4.92 1.93 -13.22
C GLU A 84 -6.19 2.64 -13.67
N THR A 85 -7.05 3.04 -12.72
CA THR A 85 -8.27 3.80 -13.03
C THR A 85 -7.96 5.19 -13.57
N ILE A 86 -6.96 5.90 -13.00
CA ILE A 86 -6.53 7.21 -13.51
C ILE A 86 -6.01 7.09 -14.95
N PHE A 87 -5.22 6.07 -15.25
CA PHE A 87 -4.70 5.77 -16.59
C PHE A 87 -5.82 5.49 -17.59
N LEU A 88 -6.80 4.64 -17.26
CA LEU A 88 -7.97 4.39 -18.11
C LEU A 88 -8.80 5.66 -18.34
N LEU A 89 -8.81 6.59 -17.38
CA LEU A 89 -9.47 7.89 -17.49
C LEU A 89 -8.66 8.94 -18.28
N GLU A 90 -7.41 8.69 -18.68
CA GLU A 90 -6.65 9.63 -19.54
C GLU A 90 -7.17 9.58 -20.98
N ARG A 91 -7.44 10.77 -21.56
CA ARG A 91 -8.13 10.90 -22.87
C ARG A 91 -7.37 10.24 -24.05
N SER A 92 -6.07 10.01 -23.92
CA SER A 92 -5.27 9.20 -24.86
C SER A 92 -5.75 7.74 -24.94
N ASN A 93 -6.22 7.20 -23.82
CA ASN A 93 -6.50 5.78 -23.62
C ASN A 93 -8.00 5.46 -23.79
N TRP A 94 -8.84 6.48 -23.97
CA TRP A 94 -10.27 6.32 -24.24
C TRP A 94 -10.52 5.64 -25.60
N PRO A 95 -11.62 4.87 -25.74
CA PRO A 95 -12.14 4.44 -27.04
C PRO A 95 -12.38 5.61 -28.00
N GLU A 96 -12.13 5.41 -29.30
CA GLU A 96 -12.23 6.47 -30.32
C GLU A 96 -13.62 7.13 -30.41
N GLY A 97 -14.69 6.36 -30.23
CA GLY A 97 -16.05 6.91 -30.17
C GLY A 97 -16.30 7.91 -29.03
N LEU A 98 -15.58 7.78 -27.90
CA LEU A 98 -15.63 8.74 -26.79
C LEU A 98 -14.70 9.94 -27.00
N LYS A 99 -13.54 9.73 -27.65
CA LYS A 99 -12.60 10.81 -28.01
C LYS A 99 -13.23 11.87 -28.91
N GLN A 100 -14.13 11.46 -29.82
CA GLN A 100 -14.68 12.29 -30.89
C GLN A 100 -15.80 13.26 -30.45
N GLN A 101 -16.30 13.16 -29.19
CA GLN A 101 -17.21 14.14 -28.55
C GLN A 101 -18.41 14.63 -29.42
N SER A 102 -18.93 13.77 -30.30
CA SER A 102 -19.83 14.16 -31.39
C SER A 102 -21.30 14.36 -30.99
N THR A 103 -21.65 14.07 -29.73
CA THR A 103 -23.00 14.21 -29.16
C THR A 103 -22.93 15.00 -27.85
N PRO A 104 -24.02 15.69 -27.42
CA PRO A 104 -24.08 16.36 -26.13
C PRO A 104 -23.76 15.41 -24.96
N ASP A 105 -24.30 14.20 -25.01
CA ASP A 105 -24.12 13.14 -24.00
C ASP A 105 -22.64 12.77 -23.83
N ASN A 106 -21.88 12.68 -24.93
CA ASN A 106 -20.44 12.42 -24.89
C ASN A 106 -19.65 13.59 -24.27
N VAL A 107 -20.16 14.82 -24.34
CA VAL A 107 -19.57 16.00 -23.68
C VAL A 107 -19.86 15.97 -22.17
N GLU A 108 -21.09 15.68 -21.76
CA GLU A 108 -21.41 15.54 -20.32
C GLU A 108 -20.65 14.36 -19.68
N PHE A 109 -20.64 13.20 -20.34
CA PHE A 109 -19.88 12.04 -19.88
C PHE A 109 -18.37 12.35 -19.77
N SER A 110 -17.80 13.06 -20.75
CA SER A 110 -16.42 13.55 -20.69
C SER A 110 -16.15 14.47 -19.50
N ILE A 111 -17.11 15.29 -19.07
CA ILE A 111 -17.01 16.16 -17.90
C ILE A 111 -17.11 15.34 -16.60
N LEU A 112 -17.95 14.31 -16.56
CA LEU A 112 -18.07 13.39 -15.43
C LEU A 112 -16.80 12.56 -15.22
N LEU A 113 -16.21 12.03 -16.30
CA LEU A 113 -14.94 11.30 -16.24
C LEU A 113 -13.78 12.19 -15.74
N GLY A 114 -13.71 13.44 -16.19
CA GLY A 114 -12.72 14.41 -15.67
C GLY A 114 -12.87 14.64 -14.15
N LYS A 115 -14.09 14.92 -13.69
CA LYS A 115 -14.40 15.08 -12.24
C LYS A 115 -14.08 13.83 -11.42
N LEU A 116 -14.20 12.64 -11.99
CA LEU A 116 -13.80 11.38 -11.35
C LEU A 116 -12.27 11.25 -11.29
N GLN A 117 -11.56 11.58 -12.38
CA GLN A 117 -10.11 11.54 -12.43
C GLN A 117 -9.47 12.53 -11.44
N ASP A 118 -10.00 13.75 -11.30
CA ASP A 118 -9.54 14.74 -10.32
C ASP A 118 -9.67 14.22 -8.88
N LYS A 119 -10.82 13.62 -8.55
CA LYS A 119 -11.04 12.98 -7.24
C LYS A 119 -10.04 11.86 -6.99
N LEU A 120 -9.80 10.99 -7.97
CA LEU A 120 -8.86 9.88 -7.86
C LEU A 120 -7.42 10.37 -7.69
N ARG A 121 -6.97 11.36 -8.46
CA ARG A 121 -5.64 11.99 -8.30
C ARG A 121 -5.48 12.64 -6.91
N HIS A 122 -6.53 13.25 -6.37
CA HIS A 122 -6.52 13.79 -5.00
C HIS A 122 -6.44 12.69 -3.93
N THR A 123 -7.19 11.60 -4.08
CA THR A 123 -7.15 10.43 -3.18
C THR A 123 -5.78 9.75 -3.21
N LEU A 124 -5.19 9.54 -4.40
CA LEU A 124 -3.85 8.97 -4.56
C LEU A 124 -2.81 9.79 -3.79
N LYS A 125 -2.76 11.11 -4.05
CA LYS A 125 -1.84 12.03 -3.37
C LYS A 125 -2.03 12.05 -1.85
N SER A 126 -3.25 11.81 -1.38
CA SER A 126 -3.56 11.71 0.06
C SER A 126 -3.03 10.42 0.68
N LEU A 127 -3.19 9.28 -0.01
CA LEU A 127 -2.62 7.98 0.39
C LEU A 127 -1.09 8.02 0.41
N GLU A 128 -0.48 8.61 -0.62
CA GLU A 128 0.98 8.81 -0.70
C GLU A 128 1.50 9.69 0.44
N SER A 129 0.85 10.83 0.66
CA SER A 129 1.18 11.74 1.76
C SER A 129 1.05 11.06 3.13
N PHE A 130 0.06 10.17 3.30
CA PHE A 130 -0.10 9.37 4.52
C PHE A 130 1.03 8.34 4.69
N GLN A 131 1.34 7.55 3.65
CA GLN A 131 2.41 6.55 3.70
C GLN A 131 3.78 7.17 3.99
N ILE A 132 4.11 8.29 3.34
CA ILE A 132 5.38 9.02 3.56
C ILE A 132 5.45 9.54 4.99
N LYS A 133 4.44 10.29 5.45
CA LYS A 133 4.42 10.87 6.80
C LYS A 133 4.43 9.80 7.89
N ASN A 134 3.78 8.65 7.68
CA ASN A 134 3.82 7.55 8.63
C ASN A 134 5.23 6.94 8.73
N ALA A 135 5.88 6.68 7.60
CA ALA A 135 7.26 6.17 7.57
C ALA A 135 8.27 7.15 8.19
N GLU A 136 8.09 8.46 7.98
CA GLU A 136 8.90 9.51 8.60
C GLU A 136 8.65 9.66 10.10
N HIS A 137 7.38 9.71 10.53
CA HIS A 137 6.99 9.78 11.94
C HIS A 137 7.65 8.65 12.73
N VAL A 138 7.46 7.41 12.27
CA VAL A 138 8.05 6.21 12.86
C VAL A 138 9.57 6.29 12.93
N PHE A 139 10.23 6.64 11.82
CA PHE A 139 11.69 6.75 11.80
C PHE A 139 12.18 7.77 12.83
N ASN A 140 11.48 8.91 12.95
CA ASN A 140 11.78 9.92 13.95
C ASN A 140 11.48 9.43 15.38
N THR A 141 10.42 8.65 15.61
CA THR A 141 10.15 8.00 16.90
C THR A 141 11.27 7.05 17.31
N VAL A 142 11.75 6.18 16.41
CA VAL A 142 12.86 5.25 16.73
C VAL A 142 14.19 6.02 16.90
N MET A 143 14.38 7.14 16.18
CA MET A 143 15.54 8.03 16.36
C MET A 143 15.62 8.73 17.72
N THR A 144 14.52 8.92 18.47
CA THR A 144 14.60 9.56 19.81
C THR A 144 15.20 8.62 20.86
N TYR A 145 15.07 7.31 20.69
CA TYR A 145 15.61 6.30 21.60
C TYR A 145 17.08 5.93 21.33
N LEU A 146 17.72 6.53 20.31
CA LEU A 146 19.12 6.27 20.00
C LEU A 146 20.07 7.38 20.47
N PRO A 147 21.35 7.04 20.75
CA PRO A 147 22.40 8.02 20.99
C PRO A 147 22.54 9.01 19.82
N GLN A 148 22.51 10.30 20.14
CA GLN A 148 22.69 11.40 19.18
C GLN A 148 24.18 11.64 18.85
N ASP A 149 24.88 10.55 18.51
CA ASP A 149 26.27 10.54 18.06
C ASP A 149 26.38 10.09 16.60
N PHE A 150 27.60 9.84 16.12
CA PHE A 150 27.89 9.41 14.75
C PHE A 150 27.04 8.22 14.28
N ARG A 151 26.59 7.34 15.19
CA ARG A 151 25.74 6.19 14.89
C ARG A 151 24.36 6.64 14.37
N GLY A 152 23.75 7.66 14.97
CA GLY A 152 22.50 8.26 14.50
C GLY A 152 22.63 8.85 13.08
N THR A 153 23.75 9.50 12.79
CA THR A 153 24.05 10.04 11.45
C THR A 153 24.27 8.95 10.41
N LEU A 154 25.02 7.90 10.74
CA LEU A 154 25.21 6.74 9.85
C LEU A 154 23.88 6.08 9.48
N LEU A 155 22.92 6.01 10.42
CA LEU A 155 21.60 5.41 10.19
C LEU A 155 20.74 6.22 9.22
N ARG A 156 20.77 7.56 9.34
CA ARG A 156 20.15 8.47 8.36
C ARG A 156 20.74 8.27 6.96
N GLN A 157 22.08 8.30 6.85
CA GLN A 157 22.79 8.08 5.58
C GLN A 157 22.53 6.70 4.96
N GLN A 158 22.43 5.64 5.77
CA GLN A 158 22.13 4.28 5.30
C GLN A 158 20.67 4.16 4.83
N ARG A 159 19.71 4.76 5.55
CA ARG A 159 18.31 4.85 5.10
C ARG A 159 18.23 5.55 3.75
N GLU A 160 18.74 6.77 3.65
CA GLU A 160 18.69 7.56 2.42
C GLU A 160 19.33 6.82 1.23
N ARG A 161 20.48 6.17 1.43
CA ARG A 161 21.13 5.39 0.36
C ARG A 161 20.28 4.20 -0.07
N SER A 162 19.67 3.49 0.87
CA SER A 162 18.82 2.34 0.54
C SER A 162 17.53 2.76 -0.16
N GLU A 163 16.89 3.85 0.25
CA GLU A 163 15.67 4.34 -0.40
C GLU A 163 15.98 4.95 -1.78
N ARG A 164 17.11 5.67 -1.94
CA ARG A 164 17.60 6.12 -3.26
C ARG A 164 17.86 4.94 -4.21
N ASN A 165 18.46 3.85 -3.74
CA ASN A 165 18.68 2.65 -4.57
C ASN A 165 17.35 1.97 -4.97
N LYS A 166 16.38 1.88 -4.05
CA LYS A 166 15.05 1.33 -4.32
C LYS A 166 14.25 2.18 -5.32
N GLN A 167 14.34 3.50 -5.20
CA GLN A 167 13.73 4.44 -6.14
C GLN A 167 14.36 4.28 -7.53
N ALA A 168 15.69 4.17 -7.64
CA ALA A 168 16.36 3.94 -8.91
C ALA A 168 15.96 2.61 -9.59
N GLU A 169 15.63 1.55 -8.82
CA GLU A 169 15.08 0.29 -9.35
C GLU A 169 13.67 0.51 -9.95
N VAL A 170 12.83 1.29 -9.28
CA VAL A 170 11.49 1.70 -9.75
C VAL A 170 11.57 2.62 -10.97
N ASP A 171 12.45 3.62 -10.96
CA ASP A 171 12.66 4.55 -12.06
C ASP A 171 13.18 3.82 -13.30
N ALA A 172 14.11 2.87 -13.14
CA ALA A 172 14.61 2.05 -14.24
C ALA A 172 13.50 1.19 -14.86
N LEU A 173 12.64 0.56 -14.03
CA LEU A 173 11.50 -0.22 -14.50
C LEU A 173 10.51 0.64 -15.29
N VAL A 174 10.11 1.81 -14.77
CA VAL A 174 9.20 2.75 -15.48
C VAL A 174 9.82 3.25 -16.78
N ASN A 175 11.10 3.65 -16.77
CA ASN A 175 11.81 4.08 -17.98
C ASN A 175 12.00 2.97 -19.03
N SER A 176 11.95 1.70 -18.62
CA SER A 176 11.97 0.54 -19.52
C SER A 176 10.60 0.19 -20.13
N GLY A 177 9.53 0.92 -19.77
CA GLY A 177 8.16 0.64 -20.22
C GLY A 177 7.40 -0.35 -19.34
N GLY A 178 7.87 -0.63 -18.11
CA GLY A 178 7.17 -1.49 -17.16
C GLY A 178 5.79 -0.94 -16.78
N SER A 179 4.81 -1.83 -16.62
CA SER A 179 3.43 -1.45 -16.35
C SER A 179 3.20 -0.92 -14.93
N ILE A 180 2.01 -0.36 -14.70
CA ILE A 180 1.55 0.02 -13.36
C ILE A 180 1.63 -1.19 -12.41
N ARG A 181 1.21 -2.38 -12.87
CA ARG A 181 1.26 -3.65 -12.13
C ARG A 181 2.69 -4.06 -11.80
N ASP A 182 3.62 -3.98 -12.75
CA ASP A 182 5.04 -4.34 -12.51
C ASP A 182 5.67 -3.45 -11.43
N ARG A 183 5.39 -2.14 -11.47
CA ARG A 183 5.85 -1.17 -10.47
C ARG A 183 5.26 -1.48 -9.08
N TYR A 184 3.97 -1.78 -8.98
CA TYR A 184 3.35 -2.12 -7.68
C TYR A 184 3.78 -3.49 -7.16
N ALA A 185 4.02 -4.47 -8.03
CA ALA A 185 4.64 -5.74 -7.67
C ALA A 185 6.08 -5.57 -7.15
N LEU A 186 6.87 -4.68 -7.78
CA LEU A 186 8.22 -4.33 -7.31
C LEU A 186 8.18 -3.64 -5.93
N LEU A 187 7.31 -2.65 -5.75
CA LEU A 187 7.15 -1.95 -4.47
C LEU A 187 6.70 -2.91 -3.34
N TRP A 188 5.81 -3.86 -3.66
CA TRP A 188 5.40 -4.91 -2.73
C TRP A 188 6.54 -5.88 -2.40
N LYS A 189 7.31 -6.33 -3.39
CA LYS A 189 8.53 -7.14 -3.20
C LYS A 189 9.53 -6.43 -2.28
N GLN A 190 9.83 -5.15 -2.54
CA GLN A 190 10.71 -4.33 -1.69
C GLN A 190 10.18 -4.23 -0.25
N GLN A 191 8.87 -4.13 -0.04
CA GLN A 191 8.24 -4.16 1.30
C GLN A 191 8.36 -5.55 1.97
N MET A 192 8.18 -6.65 1.23
CA MET A 192 8.33 -8.00 1.76
C MET A 192 9.78 -8.34 2.12
N ASP A 193 10.76 -7.89 1.34
CA ASP A 193 12.16 -8.12 1.64
C ASP A 193 12.64 -7.35 2.89
N ARG A 194 12.08 -6.15 3.17
CA ARG A 194 12.24 -5.48 4.47
C ARG A 194 11.70 -6.35 5.62
N ARG A 195 10.48 -6.91 5.48
CA ARG A 195 9.84 -7.76 6.51
C ARG A 195 10.54 -9.10 6.71
N ARG A 196 11.13 -9.69 5.67
CA ARG A 196 11.99 -10.89 5.76
C ARG A 196 13.27 -10.60 6.55
N GLN A 197 13.93 -9.48 6.27
CA GLN A 197 15.13 -9.05 7.00
C GLN A 197 14.82 -8.76 8.47
N LEU A 198 13.65 -8.20 8.79
CA LEU A 198 13.17 -8.07 10.18
C LEU A 198 13.09 -9.40 10.92
N ALA A 199 12.41 -10.41 10.33
CA ALA A 199 12.22 -11.70 10.99
C ALA A 199 13.57 -12.38 11.31
N GLN A 200 14.52 -12.32 10.36
CA GLN A 200 15.90 -12.81 10.54
C GLN A 200 16.70 -12.04 11.61
N LEU A 201 16.31 -10.79 11.91
CA LEU A 201 16.93 -9.95 12.94
C LEU A 201 16.28 -10.11 14.32
N GLY A 202 14.97 -10.41 14.39
CA GLY A 202 14.30 -10.79 15.64
C GLY A 202 14.84 -12.09 16.25
N SER A 203 15.26 -13.02 15.37
CA SER A 203 16.00 -14.24 15.76
C SER A 203 17.49 -14.01 16.08
N ALA A 204 18.03 -12.81 15.90
CA ALA A 204 19.45 -12.50 16.12
C ALA A 204 19.65 -11.74 17.45
N THR A 205 20.21 -12.43 18.45
CA THR A 205 20.47 -11.87 19.79
C THR A 205 21.48 -10.71 19.75
N GLY A 206 20.98 -9.47 19.84
CA GLY A 206 21.84 -8.29 19.93
C GLY A 206 21.13 -6.96 19.64
N VAL A 207 20.15 -6.57 20.46
CA VAL A 207 19.29 -5.37 20.33
C VAL A 207 19.99 -4.16 19.69
N TYR A 208 21.14 -3.74 20.23
CA TYR A 208 21.85 -2.56 19.73
C TYR A 208 22.43 -2.72 18.31
N LYS A 209 22.94 -3.90 17.96
CA LYS A 209 23.45 -4.21 16.61
C LYS A 209 22.32 -4.38 15.59
N THR A 210 21.14 -4.77 16.07
CA THR A 210 19.91 -4.93 15.27
C THR A 210 19.24 -3.59 14.96
N LEU A 211 19.06 -2.71 15.94
CA LEU A 211 18.56 -1.33 15.73
C LEU A 211 19.42 -0.58 14.70
N VAL A 212 20.74 -0.74 14.78
CA VAL A 212 21.73 -0.14 13.85
C VAL A 212 21.66 -0.74 12.43
N LYS A 213 20.88 -1.82 12.21
CA LYS A 213 20.62 -2.35 10.86
C LYS A 213 19.25 -1.95 10.32
N TYR A 214 18.30 -1.56 11.18
CA TYR A 214 16.88 -1.59 10.85
C TYR A 214 16.19 -0.23 10.61
N LEU A 215 16.71 0.88 11.13
CA LEU A 215 16.21 2.24 10.84
C LEU A 215 16.21 2.64 9.34
N VAL A 216 16.63 1.74 8.45
CA VAL A 216 16.47 1.82 7.00
C VAL A 216 14.99 1.76 6.56
N GLY A 217 14.03 1.33 7.41
CA GLY A 217 12.63 1.80 7.35
C GLY A 217 11.52 0.77 7.62
N VAL A 218 10.34 1.30 8.00
CA VAL A 218 9.05 0.65 8.40
C VAL A 218 8.92 0.41 9.93
N PRO A 219 7.75 0.61 10.58
CA PRO A 219 7.57 0.45 12.04
C PRO A 219 7.67 -0.97 12.60
N GLU A 220 8.26 -1.05 13.79
CA GLU A 220 8.25 -2.20 14.70
C GLU A 220 7.05 -2.13 15.68
N LEU A 221 5.85 -2.51 15.21
CA LEU A 221 4.90 -3.21 16.08
C LEU A 221 5.19 -4.72 16.01
N ASP A 222 4.87 -5.43 17.08
CA ASP A 222 5.07 -6.89 17.26
C ASP A 222 6.54 -7.39 17.26
N PHE A 223 7.28 -7.08 18.34
CA PHE A 223 8.57 -7.71 18.66
C PHE A 223 8.59 -8.45 20.01
N ASN A 224 7.60 -9.33 20.25
CA ASN A 224 7.80 -10.51 21.10
C ASN A 224 6.69 -11.57 20.96
N VAL A 225 6.74 -12.39 19.91
CA VAL A 225 6.00 -13.66 19.82
C VAL A 225 6.92 -14.73 19.21
N PRO A 226 7.41 -15.72 19.98
CA PRO A 226 8.00 -16.92 19.41
C PRO A 226 6.91 -17.82 18.81
N ASN A 227 7.25 -18.58 17.77
CA ASN A 227 6.39 -19.51 17.02
C ASN A 227 5.20 -18.89 16.26
N VAL A 228 5.46 -18.42 15.03
CA VAL A 228 4.61 -18.74 13.87
C VAL A 228 5.52 -19.05 12.67
N MET A 229 5.84 -20.33 12.47
CA MET A 229 6.43 -20.84 11.21
C MET A 229 5.61 -21.99 10.62
N GLU A 230 4.41 -22.22 11.15
CA GLU A 230 3.41 -23.16 10.68
C GLU A 230 2.04 -22.47 10.66
N LEU A 231 1.17 -22.95 9.75
CA LEU A 231 -0.25 -22.59 9.55
C LEU A 231 -0.56 -21.27 8.82
N ALA A 232 -1.20 -21.43 7.64
CA ALA A 232 -1.89 -20.45 6.79
C ALA A 232 -1.03 -19.35 6.13
#